data_AF-A0A1G3HLC4-F1
#
_entry.id   AF-A0A1G3HLC4-F1
#
_cell.length_a   1.000
_cell.length_b   1.000
_cell.length_c   1.000
_cell.angle_alpha   90.00
_cell.angle_beta   90.00
_cell.angle_gamma   90.00
#
_symmetry.space_group_name_H-M   'P 1'
#
loop_
_entity.id
_entity.type
_entity.pdbx_description
1 polymer ?
#
loop_
_entity_poly.entity_id
_entity_poly.type
_entity_poly.pdbx_seq_one_letter_code
_entity_poly.pdbx_strand_id
1 'polypeptide(L)'
;MKRSEMSSDQQQGFYQWLNSEWARCNANTVSIENHVVTYLVGTNGGGVAVVAAFAGAANYTSWFVTAALAAFLIGLLTVGMGLALGHRRMAGITRALGADHRQFNKNEIDTVILENQHHERFKSVSVGSILAWVSFAAFWVGASISVYTFHDYVTLKAGQTVVAPVKSSC
;
A
#
# COMPACT_ATOMS: atom_id res chain seq x y z
N MET A 1 -9.88 -27.70 25.14
CA MET A 1 -9.30 -29.04 25.23
C MET A 1 -7.78 -28.96 25.14
N LYS A 2 -7.05 -29.56 26.08
CA LYS A 2 -5.58 -29.70 25.99
C LYS A 2 -5.21 -30.87 25.09
N ARG A 3 -4.04 -30.85 24.46
CA ARG A 3 -3.60 -31.93 23.55
C ARG A 3 -3.67 -33.32 24.19
N SER A 4 -3.33 -33.47 25.48
CA SER A 4 -3.42 -34.74 26.22
C SER A 4 -4.85 -35.30 26.35
N GLU A 5 -5.87 -34.44 26.17
CA GLU A 5 -7.29 -34.80 26.26
C GLU A 5 -7.90 -35.09 24.88
N MET A 6 -7.13 -34.86 23.80
CA MET A 6 -7.58 -35.01 22.42
C MET A 6 -7.33 -36.43 21.91
N SER A 7 -8.29 -37.00 21.18
CA SER A 7 -8.08 -38.21 20.38
C SER A 7 -7.05 -37.97 19.27
N SER A 8 -6.49 -39.04 18.70
CA SER A 8 -5.57 -38.96 17.54
C SER A 8 -6.16 -38.11 16.41
N ASP A 9 -7.43 -38.31 16.12
CA ASP A 9 -8.12 -37.67 15.00
C ASP A 9 -8.33 -36.18 15.28
N GLN A 10 -8.65 -35.83 16.53
CA GLN A 10 -8.76 -34.43 16.95
C GLN A 10 -7.39 -33.72 16.88
N GLN A 11 -6.31 -34.37 17.30
CA GLN A 11 -4.97 -33.82 17.18
C GLN A 11 -4.60 -33.60 15.71
N GLN A 12 -4.86 -34.58 14.85
CA GLN A 12 -4.59 -34.49 13.41
C GLN A 12 -5.39 -33.37 12.74
N GLY A 13 -6.68 -33.23 13.06
CA GLY A 13 -7.51 -32.14 12.58
C GLY A 13 -6.98 -30.76 12.99
N PHE A 14 -6.50 -30.63 14.23
CA PHE A 14 -5.91 -29.38 14.70
C PHE A 14 -4.59 -29.03 13.99
N TYR A 15 -3.73 -30.02 13.73
CA TYR A 15 -2.52 -29.80 12.92
C TYR A 15 -2.84 -29.40 11.49
N GLN A 16 -3.89 -29.98 10.89
CA GLN A 16 -4.35 -29.58 9.55
C GLN A 16 -4.84 -28.14 9.55
N TRP A 17 -5.64 -27.75 10.56
CA TRP A 17 -6.07 -26.36 10.73
C TRP A 17 -4.87 -25.41 10.85
N LEU A 18 -3.90 -25.71 11.72
CA LEU A 18 -2.69 -24.92 11.90
C LEU A 18 -1.86 -24.76 10.60
N ASN A 19 -1.68 -25.85 9.86
CA ASN A 19 -0.99 -25.81 8.57
C ASN A 19 -1.74 -24.96 7.54
N SER A 20 -3.07 -25.06 7.51
CA SER A 20 -3.92 -24.25 6.63
C SER A 20 -3.82 -22.75 6.98
N GLU A 21 -3.73 -22.41 8.26
CA GLU A 21 -3.56 -21.05 8.74
C GLU A 21 -2.19 -20.47 8.39
N TRP A 22 -1.15 -21.30 8.47
CA TRP A 22 0.19 -20.93 8.01
C TRP A 22 0.22 -20.65 6.49
N ALA A 23 -0.37 -21.54 5.70
CA ALA A 23 -0.52 -21.35 4.26
C ALA A 23 -1.32 -20.08 3.93
N ARG A 24 -2.41 -19.82 4.65
CA ARG A 24 -3.22 -18.60 4.50
C ARG A 24 -2.44 -17.33 4.82
N CYS A 25 -1.64 -17.34 5.89
CA CYS A 25 -0.78 -16.21 6.24
C CYS A 25 0.28 -15.94 5.16
N ASN A 26 0.90 -17.00 4.65
CA ASN A 26 1.88 -16.89 3.58
C ASN A 26 1.25 -16.36 2.28
N ALA A 27 0.10 -16.92 1.89
CA ALA A 27 -0.64 -16.49 0.70
C ALA A 27 -1.11 -15.04 0.78
N ASN A 28 -1.60 -14.59 1.94
CA ASN A 28 -2.02 -13.20 2.14
C ASN A 28 -0.84 -12.23 2.02
N THR A 29 0.34 -12.62 2.50
CA THR A 29 1.56 -11.79 2.37
C THR A 29 1.91 -11.58 0.90
N VAL A 30 1.97 -12.68 0.13
CA VAL A 30 2.26 -12.65 -1.32
C VAL A 30 1.18 -11.90 -2.12
N SER A 31 -0.10 -12.07 -1.78
CA SER A 31 -1.21 -11.41 -2.48
C SER A 31 -1.23 -9.89 -2.29
N ILE A 32 -0.96 -9.43 -1.06
CA ILE A 32 -0.88 -8.00 -0.73
C ILE A 32 0.26 -7.32 -1.52
N GLU A 33 1.42 -7.98 -1.61
CA GLU A 33 2.58 -7.48 -2.34
C GLU A 33 2.33 -7.37 -3.84
N ASN A 34 1.62 -8.32 -4.44
CA ASN A 34 1.58 -8.44 -5.90
C ASN A 34 0.55 -7.54 -6.60
N HIS A 35 -0.59 -7.22 -5.97
CA HIS A 35 -1.69 -6.56 -6.69
C HIS A 35 -1.95 -5.12 -6.25
N VAL A 36 -2.23 -4.88 -4.97
CA VAL A 36 -2.58 -3.54 -4.48
C VAL A 36 -1.36 -2.61 -4.53
N VAL A 37 -0.21 -3.15 -4.18
CA VAL A 37 1.04 -2.40 -4.08
C VAL A 37 1.58 -2.05 -5.45
N THR A 38 1.68 -3.04 -6.35
CA THR A 38 2.09 -2.82 -7.74
C THR A 38 1.22 -1.75 -8.41
N TYR A 39 -0.09 -1.80 -8.18
CA TYR A 39 -1.00 -0.79 -8.70
C TYR A 39 -0.71 0.61 -8.13
N LEU A 40 -0.66 0.77 -6.79
CA LEU A 40 -0.49 2.09 -6.17
C LEU A 40 0.92 2.68 -6.37
N VAL A 41 1.95 1.83 -6.41
CA VAL A 41 3.31 2.24 -6.78
C VAL A 41 3.34 2.63 -8.26
N GLY A 42 2.72 1.84 -9.14
CA GLY A 42 2.65 2.12 -10.57
C GLY A 42 1.93 3.43 -10.87
N THR A 43 0.78 3.70 -10.24
CA THR A 43 0.01 4.92 -10.48
C THR A 43 0.69 6.16 -9.94
N ASN A 44 1.16 6.16 -8.69
CA ASN A 44 1.86 7.31 -8.13
C ASN A 44 3.24 7.51 -8.76
N GLY A 45 4.00 6.42 -8.98
CA GLY A 45 5.31 6.46 -9.65
C GLY A 45 5.20 6.93 -11.09
N GLY A 46 4.20 6.46 -11.83
CA GLY A 46 3.86 6.96 -13.17
C GLY A 46 3.48 8.44 -13.14
N GLY A 47 2.70 8.87 -12.15
CA GLY A 47 2.36 10.29 -11.94
C GLY A 47 3.60 11.17 -11.74
N VAL A 48 4.53 10.77 -10.87
CA VAL A 48 5.81 11.48 -10.69
C VAL A 48 6.58 11.59 -12.01
N ALA A 49 6.72 10.47 -12.73
CA ALA A 49 7.46 10.43 -13.98
C ALA A 49 6.85 11.34 -15.05
N VAL A 50 5.51 11.31 -15.21
CA VAL A 50 4.79 12.13 -16.18
C VAL A 50 4.91 13.61 -15.87
N VAL A 51 4.71 14.02 -14.61
CA VAL A 51 4.79 15.44 -14.23
C VAL A 51 6.23 15.97 -14.37
N ALA A 52 7.23 15.19 -13.95
CA ALA A 52 8.63 15.56 -14.10
C ALA A 52 9.04 15.67 -15.57
N ALA A 53 8.64 14.71 -16.41
CA ALA A 53 8.89 14.73 -17.85
C ALA A 53 8.22 15.93 -18.52
N PHE A 54 6.97 16.23 -18.16
CA PHE A 54 6.25 17.40 -18.65
C PHE A 54 6.98 18.70 -18.26
N ALA A 55 7.32 18.87 -16.98
CA ALA A 55 7.98 20.07 -16.49
C ALA A 55 9.34 20.31 -17.19
N GLY A 56 10.12 19.25 -17.38
CA GLY A 56 11.39 19.30 -18.11
C GLY A 56 11.22 19.60 -19.60
N ALA A 57 10.32 18.89 -20.29
CA ALA A 57 10.11 19.07 -21.73
C ALA A 57 9.47 20.43 -22.07
N ALA A 58 8.56 20.92 -21.23
CA ALA A 58 7.92 22.23 -21.40
C ALA A 58 8.81 23.39 -20.90
N ASN A 59 9.90 23.09 -20.20
CA ASN A 59 10.70 24.05 -19.42
C ASN A 59 9.79 24.94 -18.56
N TYR A 60 8.81 24.33 -17.91
CA TYR A 60 7.74 25.00 -17.18
C TYR A 60 7.84 24.64 -15.70
N THR A 61 8.16 25.65 -14.90
CA THR A 61 8.29 25.53 -13.44
C THR A 61 7.24 26.42 -12.80
N SER A 62 6.23 25.81 -12.18
CA SER A 62 5.26 26.52 -11.35
C SER A 62 5.08 25.80 -10.02
N TRP A 63 4.53 26.50 -9.04
CA TRP A 63 4.25 25.90 -7.74
C TRP A 63 3.26 24.72 -7.85
N PHE A 64 2.39 24.72 -8.86
CA PHE A 64 1.46 23.63 -9.13
C PHE A 64 2.17 22.34 -9.58
N VAL A 65 3.22 22.46 -10.41
CA VAL A 65 4.09 21.32 -10.76
C VAL A 65 4.67 20.69 -9.49
N THR A 66 5.21 21.52 -8.59
CA THR A 66 5.78 21.06 -7.32
C THR A 66 4.72 20.43 -6.42
N ALA A 67 3.53 21.01 -6.35
CA ALA A 67 2.42 20.47 -5.56
C ALA A 67 1.93 19.11 -6.10
N ALA A 68 1.84 18.95 -7.42
CA ALA A 68 1.49 17.67 -8.05
C ALA A 68 2.56 16.60 -7.75
N LEU A 69 3.84 16.93 -7.90
CA LEU A 69 4.94 16.03 -7.56
C LEU A 69 4.91 15.63 -6.09
N ALA A 70 4.72 16.58 -5.18
CA ALA A 70 4.62 16.31 -3.75
C ALA A 70 3.46 15.37 -3.42
N ALA A 71 2.29 15.56 -4.04
CA ALA A 71 1.14 14.68 -3.85
C ALA A 71 1.44 13.24 -4.28
N PHE A 72 2.00 13.03 -5.47
CA PHE A 72 2.37 11.69 -5.93
C PHE A 72 3.50 11.05 -5.08
N LEU A 73 4.46 11.83 -4.61
CA LEU A 73 5.52 11.35 -3.71
C LEU A 73 4.96 10.94 -2.34
N ILE A 74 4.03 11.71 -1.77
CA ILE A 74 3.30 11.31 -0.55
C ILE A 74 2.53 10.02 -0.81
N GLY A 75 1.89 9.89 -1.98
CA GLY A 75 1.24 8.66 -2.43
C GLY A 75 2.18 7.45 -2.45
N LEU A 76 3.39 7.59 -2.99
CA LEU A 76 4.42 6.54 -2.98
C LEU A 76 4.88 6.17 -1.56
N LEU A 77 5.19 7.18 -0.74
CA LEU A 77 5.68 6.96 0.62
C LEU A 77 4.63 6.26 1.49
N THR A 78 3.36 6.62 1.36
CA THR A 78 2.26 5.99 2.09
C THR A 78 2.05 4.53 1.70
N VAL A 79 2.24 4.15 0.43
CA VAL A 79 2.25 2.74 0.00
C VAL A 79 3.42 2.00 0.63
N GLY A 80 4.62 2.56 0.59
CA GLY A 80 5.81 1.97 1.20
C GLY A 80 5.66 1.76 2.70
N MET A 81 5.07 2.73 3.42
CA MET A 81 4.73 2.59 4.84
C MET A 81 3.66 1.52 5.07
N GLY A 82 2.62 1.47 4.23
CA GLY A 82 1.56 0.47 4.31
C GLY A 82 2.09 -0.95 4.17
N LEU A 83 3.00 -1.16 3.20
CA LEU A 83 3.75 -2.40 3.01
C LEU A 83 4.55 -2.78 4.25
N ALA A 84 5.38 -1.87 4.75
CA ALA A 84 6.25 -2.15 5.89
C ALA A 84 5.44 -2.55 7.13
N LEU A 85 4.32 -1.85 7.38
CA LEU A 85 3.42 -2.19 8.48
C LEU A 85 2.67 -3.51 8.25
N GLY A 86 2.23 -3.78 7.02
CA GLY A 86 1.61 -5.04 6.63
C GLY A 86 2.55 -6.23 6.86
N HIS A 87 3.78 -6.13 6.36
CA HIS A 87 4.83 -7.12 6.60
C HIS A 87 5.14 -7.31 8.07
N ARG A 88 5.32 -6.22 8.82
CA ARG A 88 5.60 -6.29 10.26
C ARG A 88 4.48 -6.98 11.01
N ARG A 89 3.22 -6.70 10.64
CA ARG A 89 2.04 -7.36 11.23
C ARG A 89 2.03 -8.84 10.88
N MET A 90 2.18 -9.21 9.61
CA MET A 90 2.19 -10.62 9.18
C MET A 90 3.32 -11.39 9.84
N ALA A 91 4.54 -10.84 9.88
CA ALA A 91 5.67 -11.44 10.59
C ALA A 91 5.37 -11.63 12.09
N GLY A 92 4.67 -10.69 12.72
CA GLY A 92 4.21 -10.80 14.11
C GLY A 92 3.22 -11.95 14.31
N ILE A 93 2.21 -12.04 13.45
CA ILE A 93 1.20 -13.11 13.47
C ILE A 93 1.87 -14.47 13.27
N THR A 94 2.76 -14.59 12.28
CA THR A 94 3.50 -15.82 11.97
C THR A 94 4.40 -16.26 13.13
N ARG A 95 5.13 -15.33 13.77
CA ARG A 95 5.94 -15.64 14.96
C ARG A 95 5.07 -16.11 16.12
N ALA A 96 3.91 -15.50 16.31
CA ALA A 96 2.97 -15.86 17.37
C ALA A 96 2.36 -17.26 17.13
N LEU A 97 1.95 -17.58 15.89
CA LEU A 97 1.54 -18.94 15.49
C LEU A 97 2.62 -20.00 15.82
N GLY A 98 3.89 -19.69 15.56
CA GLY A 98 5.00 -20.57 15.92
C GLY A 98 5.17 -20.75 17.44
N ALA A 99 4.86 -19.73 18.24
CA ALA A 99 4.85 -19.84 19.69
C ALA A 99 3.66 -20.66 20.20
N ASP A 100 2.48 -20.46 19.61
CA ASP A 100 1.25 -21.20 19.93
C ASP A 100 1.43 -22.69 19.64
N HIS A 101 2.05 -23.05 18.50
CA HIS A 101 2.43 -24.45 18.20
C HIS A 101 3.26 -25.07 19.32
N ARG A 102 4.26 -24.34 19.82
CA ARG A 102 5.13 -24.84 20.89
C ARG A 102 4.37 -25.03 22.19
N GLN A 103 3.52 -24.07 22.56
CA GLN A 103 2.71 -24.16 23.79
C GLN A 103 1.68 -25.29 23.70
N PHE A 104 1.02 -25.46 22.55
CA PHE A 104 0.09 -26.55 22.31
C PHE A 104 0.79 -27.92 22.41
N ASN A 105 1.97 -28.05 21.80
CA ASN A 105 2.75 -29.29 21.87
C ASN A 105 3.20 -29.65 23.28
N LYS A 106 3.37 -28.65 24.16
CA LYS A 106 3.72 -28.80 25.57
C LYS A 106 2.51 -28.97 26.50
N ASN A 107 1.28 -29.04 25.99
CA ASN A 107 0.04 -29.04 26.80
C ASN A 107 -0.14 -27.78 27.68
N GLU A 108 0.50 -26.66 27.31
CA GLU A 108 0.49 -25.42 28.08
C GLU A 108 -0.71 -24.50 27.74
N ILE A 109 -1.37 -24.73 26.61
CA ILE A 109 -2.49 -23.91 26.13
C ILE A 109 -3.66 -24.77 25.62
N ASP A 110 -4.87 -24.27 25.81
CA ASP A 110 -6.12 -24.86 25.32
C ASP A 110 -6.38 -24.46 23.86
N THR A 111 -6.89 -25.38 23.03
CA THR A 111 -7.28 -25.11 21.64
C THR A 111 -8.24 -23.92 21.49
N VAL A 112 -9.20 -23.76 22.40
CA VAL A 112 -10.20 -22.66 22.37
C VAL A 112 -9.53 -21.31 22.61
N ILE A 113 -8.58 -21.27 23.55
CA ILE A 113 -7.82 -20.05 23.85
C ILE A 113 -6.94 -19.68 22.64
N LEU A 114 -6.31 -20.67 22.03
CA LEU A 114 -5.47 -20.48 20.86
C LEU A 114 -6.28 -19.96 19.66
N GLU A 115 -7.45 -20.53 19.39
CA GLU A 115 -8.35 -20.08 18.32
C GLU A 115 -8.83 -18.64 18.56
N ASN A 116 -9.24 -18.31 19.79
CA ASN A 116 -9.65 -16.95 20.16
C ASN A 116 -8.50 -15.94 20.00
N GLN A 117 -7.30 -16.27 20.49
CA GLN A 117 -6.13 -15.42 20.34
C GLN A 117 -5.76 -15.22 18.87
N HIS A 118 -5.89 -16.27 18.05
CA HIS A 118 -5.68 -16.19 16.62
C HIS A 118 -6.69 -15.23 15.98
N HIS A 119 -7.98 -15.39 16.26
CA HIS A 119 -9.04 -14.52 15.72
C HIS A 119 -8.82 -13.04 16.07
N GLU A 120 -8.45 -12.73 17.31
CA GLU A 120 -8.18 -11.37 17.75
C GLU A 120 -6.98 -10.72 17.03
N ARG A 121 -5.96 -11.51 16.66
CA ARG A 121 -4.81 -11.00 15.87
C ARG A 121 -5.21 -10.55 14.46
N PHE A 122 -6.27 -11.12 13.88
CA PHE A 122 -6.78 -10.74 12.55
C PHE A 122 -7.82 -9.63 12.57
N LYS A 123 -8.58 -9.47 13.67
CA LYS A 123 -9.63 -8.44 13.78
C LYS A 123 -9.14 -7.00 13.79
N SER A 124 -7.87 -6.73 14.13
CA SER A 124 -7.42 -5.33 14.24
C SER A 124 -7.48 -4.61 12.88
N VAL A 125 -8.06 -3.41 12.88
CA VAL A 125 -8.11 -2.53 11.70
C VAL A 125 -6.69 -2.34 11.20
N SER A 126 -6.46 -2.75 9.95
CA SER A 126 -5.13 -2.62 9.36
C SER A 126 -4.84 -1.15 9.09
N VAL A 127 -3.91 -0.56 9.84
CA VAL A 127 -3.33 0.76 9.53
C VAL A 127 -2.87 0.83 8.06
N GLY A 128 -2.46 -0.31 7.49
CA GLY A 128 -2.14 -0.43 6.06
C GLY A 128 -3.32 -0.11 5.13
N SER A 129 -4.56 -0.44 5.50
CA SER A 129 -5.76 -0.07 4.72
C SER A 129 -5.97 1.45 4.70
N ILE A 130 -5.79 2.10 5.85
CA ILE A 130 -5.87 3.57 5.96
C ILE A 130 -4.80 4.20 5.06
N LEU A 131 -3.56 3.72 5.12
CA LEU A 131 -2.47 4.22 4.29
C LEU A 131 -2.70 4.00 2.79
N ALA A 132 -3.32 2.88 2.40
CA ALA A 132 -3.71 2.64 1.01
C ALA A 132 -4.75 3.66 0.53
N TRP A 133 -5.76 3.97 1.35
CA TRP A 133 -6.73 5.03 1.04
C TRP A 133 -6.10 6.42 0.96
N VAL A 134 -5.16 6.73 1.86
CA VAL A 134 -4.40 7.99 1.80
C VAL A 134 -3.59 8.06 0.49
N SER A 135 -2.94 6.96 0.09
CA SER A 135 -2.21 6.91 -1.19
C SER A 135 -3.12 7.13 -2.39
N PHE A 136 -4.30 6.49 -2.38
CA PHE A 136 -5.29 6.65 -3.43
C PHE A 136 -5.82 8.09 -3.50
N ALA A 137 -6.09 8.73 -2.36
CA ALA A 137 -6.47 10.13 -2.30
C ALA A 137 -5.36 11.05 -2.82
N ALA A 138 -4.10 10.79 -2.45
CA ALA A 138 -2.94 11.53 -2.91
C ALA A 138 -2.78 11.45 -4.44
N PHE A 139 -3.04 10.29 -5.04
CA PHE A 139 -3.07 10.12 -6.49
C PHE A 139 -4.09 11.05 -7.15
N TRP A 140 -5.35 11.07 -6.67
CA TRP A 140 -6.39 11.92 -7.24
C TRP A 140 -6.11 13.41 -7.09
N VAL A 141 -5.54 13.82 -5.95
CA VAL A 141 -5.07 15.19 -5.74
C VAL A 141 -3.97 15.53 -6.75
N GLY A 142 -2.94 14.69 -6.86
CA GLY A 142 -1.84 14.90 -7.82
C GLY A 142 -2.31 14.96 -9.27
N ALA A 143 -3.22 14.07 -9.67
CA ALA A 143 -3.82 14.06 -11.00
C ALA A 143 -4.60 15.35 -11.29
N SER A 144 -5.42 15.80 -10.33
CA SER A 144 -6.22 17.03 -10.49
C SER A 144 -5.35 18.27 -10.64
N ILE A 145 -4.29 18.38 -9.81
CA ILE A 145 -3.33 19.49 -9.92
C ILE A 145 -2.57 19.42 -11.24
N SER A 146 -2.21 18.22 -11.72
CA SER A 146 -1.52 18.04 -13.00
C SER A 146 -2.37 18.51 -14.19
N VAL A 147 -3.67 18.18 -14.19
CA VAL A 147 -4.61 18.66 -15.21
C VAL A 147 -4.70 20.19 -15.20
N TYR A 148 -4.81 20.79 -14.00
CA TYR A 148 -4.81 22.24 -13.86
C TYR A 148 -3.52 22.88 -14.39
N THR A 149 -2.37 22.29 -14.03
CA THR A 149 -1.04 22.74 -14.45
C THR A 149 -0.90 22.73 -15.97
N PHE A 150 -1.40 21.70 -16.63
CA PHE A 150 -1.40 21.61 -18.09
C PHE A 150 -2.26 22.72 -18.72
N HIS A 151 -3.46 22.97 -18.18
CA HIS A 151 -4.34 24.04 -18.67
C HIS A 151 -3.71 25.43 -18.50
N ASP A 152 -3.08 25.70 -17.36
CA ASP A 152 -2.35 26.94 -17.11
C ASP A 152 -1.21 27.15 -18.12
N TYR A 153 -0.39 26.12 -18.34
CA TYR A 153 0.68 26.15 -19.34
C TYR A 153 0.18 26.47 -20.75
N VAL A 154 -0.91 25.84 -21.21
CA VAL A 154 -1.51 26.10 -22.52
C VAL A 154 -1.99 27.56 -22.62
N THR A 155 -2.62 28.07 -21.58
CA THR A 155 -3.12 29.45 -21.52
C THR A 155 -1.97 30.46 -21.60
N LEU A 156 -0.88 30.23 -20.86
CA LEU A 156 0.32 31.05 -20.90
C LEU A 156 0.96 31.07 -22.29
N LYS A 157 1.06 29.90 -22.95
CA LYS A 157 1.58 29.80 -24.31
C LYS A 157 0.72 30.53 -25.33
N ALA A 158 -0.61 30.44 -25.23
CA ALA A 158 -1.53 31.15 -26.10
C ALA A 158 -1.38 32.69 -25.94
N GLY A 159 -1.22 33.18 -24.71
CA GLY A 159 -0.98 34.60 -24.46
C GLY A 159 0.32 35.12 -25.08
N GLN A 160 1.38 34.31 -25.06
CA GLN A 160 2.68 34.67 -25.67
C GLN A 160 2.62 34.78 -27.21
N THR A 161 1.78 33.98 -27.86
CA THR A 161 1.63 34.02 -29.33
C THR A 161 0.92 35.27 -29.85
N VAL A 162 0.11 35.94 -29.03
CA VAL A 162 -0.67 37.13 -29.44
C VAL A 162 0.16 38.42 -29.36
N VAL A 163 1.22 38.45 -28.55
CA VAL A 163 2.02 39.66 -28.27
C VAL A 163 3.32 39.71 -29.08
N ALA A 164 3.57 38.77 -30.00
CA ALA A 164 4.75 38.82 -30.85
C ALA A 164 4.71 40.12 -31.70
N PRO A 165 5.63 41.09 -31.49
CA PRO A 165 5.61 42.33 -32.22
C PRO A 165 5.84 42.04 -33.70
N VAL A 166 4.97 42.58 -34.56
CA VAL A 166 5.23 42.68 -35.99
C VAL A 166 6.59 43.34 -36.11
N LYS A 167 7.60 42.59 -36.55
CA LYS A 167 8.89 43.17 -36.93
C LYS A 167 8.57 44.21 -38.00
N SER A 168 8.64 45.49 -37.65
CA SER A 168 8.63 46.56 -38.63
C SER A 168 9.94 46.42 -39.40
N SER A 169 9.90 45.71 -40.51
CA SER A 169 10.96 45.73 -41.50
C SER A 169 11.06 47.18 -42.00
N CYS A 170 12.08 47.91 -41.54
CA CYS A 170 12.57 49.09 -42.22
C CYS A 170 13.42 48.67 -43.43
#